data_AF-A0A3D6B1G7-F1
#
_entry.id   AF-A0A3D6B1G7-F1
#
_cell.length_a   1.000
_cell.length_b   1.000
_cell.length_c   1.000
_cell.angle_alpha   90.00
_cell.angle_beta   90.00
_cell.angle_gamma   90.00
#
_symmetry.space_group_name_H-M   'P 1'
#
loop_
_entity.id
_entity.type
_entity.pdbx_description
1 polymer ?
#
loop_
_entity_poly.entity_id
_entity_poly.type
_entity_poly.pdbx_seq_one_letter_code
_entity_poly.pdbx_strand_id
1 'polypeptide(L)'
;MIIRYSQRNNKVMKLCYLIVALSISIGAMAQETPQDKDKMLRENIDKTLERYEKTLELEYWQVFYMDSILTHDYSAMMAELEEKSKAKVENSTIYQKVQDKWNEQIYNSIHKILNEEQWNKYLKQGAAREKKARDKREEKRNKK
;
A
#
# COMPACT_ATOMS: atom_id res chain seq x y z
N MET A 1 17.61 -19.27 67.85
CA MET A 1 16.61 -18.95 66.80
C MET A 1 17.35 -18.60 65.52
N ILE A 2 17.82 -19.61 64.80
CA ILE A 2 18.56 -19.48 63.53
C ILE A 2 17.79 -20.33 62.51
N ILE A 3 17.84 -19.97 61.23
CA ILE A 3 17.15 -20.58 60.07
C ILE A 3 15.85 -19.84 59.68
N ARG A 4 15.97 -18.59 59.19
CA ARG A 4 14.96 -18.00 58.26
C ARG A 4 15.56 -17.04 57.21
N TYR A 5 16.85 -17.10 56.90
CA TYR A 5 17.45 -16.17 55.90
C TYR A 5 17.82 -16.81 54.54
N SER A 6 17.75 -18.14 54.40
CA SER A 6 18.23 -18.83 53.19
C SER A 6 17.15 -19.06 52.10
N GLN A 7 15.86 -19.10 52.44
CA GLN A 7 14.80 -19.48 51.48
C GLN A 7 14.17 -18.32 50.70
N ARG A 8 14.44 -17.05 51.06
CA ARG A 8 13.82 -15.88 50.42
C ARG A 8 14.51 -15.47 49.11
N ASN A 9 15.82 -15.70 48.99
CA ASN A 9 16.62 -15.23 47.86
C ASN A 9 16.42 -16.06 46.58
N ASN A 10 16.08 -17.34 46.70
CA ASN A 10 15.92 -18.23 45.53
C ASN A 10 14.64 -17.97 44.74
N LYS A 11 13.56 -17.50 45.40
CA LYS A 11 12.30 -17.16 44.71
C LYS A 11 12.40 -15.82 43.98
N VAL A 12 13.07 -14.84 44.59
CA VAL A 12 13.31 -13.52 43.98
C VAL A 12 14.30 -13.64 42.81
N MET A 13 15.37 -14.43 42.95
CA MET A 13 16.29 -14.70 41.83
C MET A 13 15.61 -15.46 40.68
N LYS A 14 14.78 -16.48 40.96
CA LYS A 14 14.01 -17.18 39.92
C LYS A 14 12.98 -16.28 39.21
N LEU A 15 12.40 -15.31 39.93
CA LEU A 15 11.49 -14.32 39.37
C LEU A 15 12.24 -13.30 38.48
N CYS A 16 13.45 -12.90 38.86
CA CYS A 16 14.31 -12.05 38.03
C CYS A 16 14.75 -12.76 36.73
N TYR A 17 15.05 -14.06 36.78
CA TYR A 17 15.40 -14.84 35.58
C TYR A 17 14.23 -14.98 34.59
N LEU A 18 12.98 -15.02 35.07
CA LEU A 18 11.79 -15.08 34.21
C LEU A 18 11.49 -13.74 33.50
N ILE A 19 11.89 -12.60 34.08
CA ILE A 19 11.65 -11.27 33.50
C ILE A 19 12.72 -10.91 32.44
N VAL A 20 13.96 -11.37 32.62
CA VAL A 20 15.04 -11.15 31.63
C VAL A 20 14.83 -12.01 30.37
N ALA A 21 14.25 -13.20 30.50
CA ALA A 21 13.97 -14.09 29.35
C ALA A 21 12.87 -13.56 28.40
N LEU A 22 12.03 -12.64 28.85
CA LEU A 22 10.93 -12.05 28.06
C LEU A 22 11.32 -10.77 27.30
N SER A 23 12.57 -10.31 27.44
CA SER A 23 13.01 -9.00 26.95
C SER A 23 13.72 -9.02 25.59
N ILE A 24 13.89 -10.18 24.94
CA ILE A 24 14.72 -10.32 23.73
C ILE A 24 13.91 -10.30 22.42
N SER A 25 12.58 -10.32 22.46
CA SER A 25 11.78 -10.43 21.21
C SER A 25 11.37 -9.10 20.57
N ILE A 26 11.93 -7.96 21.00
CA ILE A 26 11.59 -6.65 20.42
C ILE A 26 12.80 -6.15 19.62
N GLY A 27 12.72 -6.24 18.28
CA GLY A 27 13.56 -5.39 17.44
C GLY A 27 14.14 -5.98 16.15
N ALA A 28 13.49 -6.94 15.49
CA ALA A 28 13.71 -7.13 14.05
C ALA A 28 12.59 -6.40 13.29
N MET A 29 12.60 -5.07 13.34
CA MET A 29 11.86 -4.29 12.35
C MET A 29 12.63 -4.47 11.04
N ALA A 30 12.25 -5.46 10.24
CA ALA A 30 12.82 -5.64 8.91
C ALA A 30 12.60 -4.34 8.13
N GLN A 31 13.69 -3.62 7.87
CA GLN A 31 13.64 -2.42 7.05
C GLN A 31 13.39 -2.90 5.62
N GLU A 32 12.19 -2.66 5.08
CA GLU A 32 11.81 -3.08 3.72
C GLU A 32 12.85 -2.61 2.72
N THR A 33 13.51 -3.55 2.05
CA THR A 33 14.49 -3.23 1.01
C THR A 33 13.77 -2.72 -0.25
N PRO A 34 14.46 -1.99 -1.15
CA PRO A 34 13.88 -1.64 -2.45
C PRO A 34 13.35 -2.87 -3.21
N GLN A 35 14.04 -4.00 -3.11
CA GLN A 35 13.62 -5.26 -3.74
C GLN A 35 12.33 -5.81 -3.14
N ASP A 36 12.11 -5.69 -1.83
CA ASP A 36 10.86 -6.11 -1.17
C ASP A 36 9.68 -5.25 -1.63
N LYS A 37 9.91 -3.94 -1.82
CA LYS A 37 8.88 -3.01 -2.32
C LYS A 37 8.49 -3.31 -3.76
N ASP A 38 9.48 -3.57 -4.62
CA ASP A 38 9.23 -3.93 -6.02
C ASP A 38 8.46 -5.25 -6.13
N LYS A 39 8.82 -6.24 -5.30
CA LYS A 39 8.09 -7.51 -5.22
C LYS A 39 6.65 -7.30 -4.75
N MET A 40 6.45 -6.53 -3.68
CA MET A 40 5.11 -6.25 -3.15
C MET A 40 4.27 -5.47 -4.17
N LEU A 41 4.87 -4.53 -4.90
CA LEU A 41 4.20 -3.82 -5.99
C LEU A 41 3.75 -4.79 -7.08
N ARG A 42 4.67 -5.66 -7.53
CA ARG A 42 4.35 -6.68 -8.54
C ARG A 42 3.21 -7.59 -8.11
N GLU A 43 3.26 -8.12 -6.89
CA GLU A 43 2.19 -8.97 -6.35
C GLU A 43 0.83 -8.27 -6.29
N ASN A 44 0.80 -6.97 -5.99
CA ASN A 44 -0.44 -6.19 -5.98
C ASN A 44 -0.99 -5.93 -7.39
N ILE A 45 -0.09 -5.73 -8.37
CA ILE A 45 -0.45 -5.61 -9.79
C ILE A 45 -1.03 -6.93 -10.27
N ASP A 46 -0.36 -8.06 -10.03
CA ASP A 46 -0.82 -9.39 -10.47
C ASP A 46 -2.21 -9.70 -9.91
N LYS A 47 -2.45 -9.48 -8.61
CA LYS A 47 -3.78 -9.65 -7.99
C LYS A 47 -4.85 -8.73 -8.59
N THR A 48 -4.47 -7.52 -8.96
CA THR A 48 -5.40 -6.56 -9.58
C THR A 48 -5.74 -6.98 -11.00
N LEU A 49 -4.74 -7.43 -11.76
CA LEU A 49 -4.88 -7.92 -13.12
C LEU A 49 -5.75 -9.17 -13.15
N GLU A 50 -5.50 -10.16 -12.30
CA GLU A 50 -6.33 -11.37 -12.16
C GLU A 50 -7.80 -11.03 -11.88
N ARG A 51 -8.05 -10.06 -10.99
CA ARG A 51 -9.40 -9.59 -10.69
C ARG A 51 -10.03 -8.93 -11.91
N TYR A 52 -9.32 -8.04 -12.60
CA TYR A 52 -9.86 -7.34 -13.77
C TYR A 52 -10.09 -8.27 -14.95
N GLU A 53 -9.16 -9.18 -15.25
CA GLU A 53 -9.34 -10.21 -16.26
C GLU A 53 -10.63 -10.99 -16.04
N LYS A 54 -10.85 -11.47 -14.82
CA LYS A 54 -12.06 -12.25 -14.48
C LYS A 54 -13.33 -11.42 -14.51
N THR A 55 -13.30 -10.21 -13.96
CA THR A 55 -14.53 -9.43 -13.70
C THR A 55 -14.95 -8.52 -14.86
N LEU A 56 -13.98 -8.13 -15.68
CA LEU A 56 -14.20 -7.33 -16.88
C LEU A 56 -14.20 -8.21 -18.13
N GLU A 57 -13.86 -9.50 -18.01
CA GLU A 57 -13.78 -10.43 -19.15
C GLU A 57 -12.86 -9.86 -20.23
N LEU A 58 -11.62 -9.56 -19.81
CA LEU A 58 -10.63 -8.91 -20.68
C LEU A 58 -10.19 -9.87 -21.79
N GLU A 59 -10.06 -9.34 -23.00
CA GLU A 59 -9.39 -10.02 -24.09
C GLU A 59 -7.88 -10.08 -23.83
N TYR A 60 -7.19 -11.05 -24.44
CA TYR A 60 -5.75 -11.26 -24.24
C TYR A 60 -4.91 -9.99 -24.45
N TRP A 61 -5.20 -9.21 -25.50
CA TRP A 61 -4.49 -7.95 -25.75
C TRP A 61 -4.79 -6.90 -24.67
N GLN A 62 -6.01 -6.87 -24.13
CA GLN A 62 -6.37 -5.96 -23.04
C GLN A 62 -5.66 -6.33 -21.74
N VAL A 63 -5.50 -7.63 -21.44
CA VAL A 63 -4.71 -8.10 -20.29
C VAL A 63 -3.26 -7.61 -20.40
N PHE A 64 -2.65 -7.73 -21.58
CA PHE A 64 -1.30 -7.23 -21.82
C PHE A 64 -1.16 -5.72 -21.58
N TYR A 65 -2.06 -4.91 -22.15
CA TYR A 65 -2.01 -3.46 -21.92
C TYR A 65 -2.37 -3.08 -20.48
N MET A 66 -3.30 -3.79 -19.85
CA MET A 66 -3.63 -3.57 -18.44
C MET A 66 -2.41 -3.79 -17.56
N ASP A 67 -1.68 -4.90 -17.73
CA ASP A 67 -0.43 -5.16 -16.99
C ASP A 67 0.59 -4.04 -17.22
N SER A 68 0.78 -3.62 -18.47
CA SER A 68 1.71 -2.53 -18.81
C SER A 68 1.32 -1.20 -18.17
N ILE A 69 0.03 -0.85 -18.18
CA ILE A 69 -0.49 0.39 -17.58
C ILE A 69 -0.27 0.35 -16.07
N LEU A 70 -0.71 -0.72 -15.41
CA LEU A 70 -0.61 -0.85 -13.96
C LEU A 70 0.86 -0.86 -13.52
N THR A 71 1.71 -1.63 -14.20
CA THR A 71 3.14 -1.69 -13.91
C THR A 71 3.81 -0.33 -14.06
N HIS A 72 3.62 0.34 -15.20
CA HIS A 72 4.23 1.64 -15.45
C HIS A 72 3.74 2.71 -14.47
N ASP A 73 2.42 2.89 -14.37
CA ASP A 73 1.85 4.03 -13.64
C ASP A 73 1.96 3.86 -12.12
N TYR A 74 1.83 2.63 -11.58
CA TYR A 74 2.08 2.41 -10.16
C TYR A 74 3.56 2.57 -9.81
N SER A 75 4.48 2.10 -10.65
CA SER A 75 5.92 2.28 -10.42
C SER A 75 6.28 3.77 -10.40
N ALA A 76 5.76 4.54 -11.36
CA ALA A 76 5.98 5.97 -11.42
C ALA A 76 5.36 6.70 -10.22
N MET A 77 4.17 6.29 -9.78
CA MET A 77 3.55 6.81 -8.55
C MET A 77 4.41 6.52 -7.32
N MET A 78 4.91 5.31 -7.15
CA MET A 78 5.76 4.94 -6.01
C MET A 78 7.07 5.72 -6.00
N ALA A 79 7.69 5.91 -7.17
CA ALA A 79 8.90 6.72 -7.31
C ALA A 79 8.66 8.18 -6.91
N GLU A 80 7.56 8.81 -7.37
CA GLU A 80 7.23 10.19 -7.01
C GLU A 80 6.89 10.32 -5.51
N LEU A 81 6.19 9.33 -4.92
CA LEU A 81 5.93 9.30 -3.47
C LEU A 81 7.21 9.16 -2.65
N GLU A 82 8.14 8.31 -3.10
CA GLU A 82 9.44 8.14 -2.45
C GLU A 82 10.29 9.41 -2.53
N GLU A 83 10.27 10.11 -3.66
CA GLU A 83 10.93 11.41 -3.84
C GLU A 83 10.41 12.44 -2.81
N LYS A 84 9.07 12.55 -2.66
CA LYS A 84 8.47 13.47 -1.65
C LYS A 84 8.81 13.07 -0.22
N SER A 85 8.86 11.76 0.05
CA SER A 85 9.28 11.22 1.35
C SER A 85 10.74 11.56 1.67
N LYS A 86 11.65 11.35 0.71
CA LYS A 86 13.08 11.70 0.83
C LYS A 86 13.29 13.20 1.02
N ALA A 87 12.48 14.03 0.39
CA ALA A 87 12.47 15.48 0.57
C ALA A 87 11.88 15.93 1.92
N LYS A 88 11.49 15.00 2.80
CA LYS A 88 10.88 15.26 4.12
C LYS A 88 9.66 16.17 4.04
N VAL A 89 8.86 16.02 2.99
CA VAL A 89 7.61 16.76 2.86
C VAL A 89 6.67 16.26 3.96
N GLU A 90 6.36 17.11 4.94
CA GLU A 90 5.46 16.75 6.05
C GLU A 90 3.97 16.91 5.68
N ASN A 91 3.66 17.67 4.64
CA ASN A 91 2.28 17.95 4.27
C ASN A 91 1.63 16.74 3.57
N SER A 92 0.78 16.03 4.32
CA SER A 92 -0.04 14.90 3.82
C SER A 92 -0.82 15.22 2.54
N THR A 93 -1.24 16.48 2.35
CA THR A 93 -1.97 16.92 1.14
C THR A 93 -1.13 16.75 -0.13
N ILE A 94 0.20 16.85 -0.04
CA ILE A 94 1.08 16.69 -1.20
C ILE A 94 1.09 15.22 -1.67
N TYR A 95 1.19 14.26 -0.74
CA TYR A 95 1.09 12.84 -1.09
C TYR A 95 -0.28 12.50 -1.69
N GLN A 96 -1.36 13.07 -1.15
CA GLN A 96 -2.70 12.88 -1.72
C GLN A 96 -2.80 13.48 -3.14
N LYS A 97 -2.14 14.61 -3.42
CA LYS A 97 -2.10 15.18 -4.77
C LYS A 97 -1.37 14.26 -5.76
N VAL A 98 -0.23 13.68 -5.35
CA VAL A 98 0.52 12.72 -6.18
C VAL A 98 -0.35 11.50 -6.48
N GLN A 99 -1.01 10.93 -5.47
CA GLN A 99 -1.92 9.80 -5.65
C GLN A 99 -3.11 10.17 -6.55
N ASP A 100 -3.75 11.32 -6.33
CA ASP A 100 -4.88 11.77 -7.17
C ASP A 100 -4.46 11.91 -8.64
N LYS A 101 -3.29 12.50 -8.91
CA LYS A 101 -2.70 12.65 -10.25
C LYS A 101 -2.53 11.29 -10.94
N TRP A 102 -1.85 10.35 -10.28
CA TRP A 102 -1.56 9.04 -10.88
C TRP A 102 -2.80 8.16 -10.99
N ASN A 103 -3.71 8.20 -10.02
CA ASN A 103 -4.99 7.50 -10.12
C ASN A 103 -5.86 8.02 -11.27
N GLU A 104 -5.79 9.32 -11.57
CA GLU A 104 -6.48 9.88 -12.72
C GLU A 104 -5.84 9.45 -14.05
N GLN A 105 -4.50 9.40 -14.10
CA GLN A 105 -3.77 8.84 -15.24
C GLN A 105 -4.17 7.39 -15.51
N ILE A 106 -4.13 6.53 -14.48
CA ILE A 106 -4.51 5.12 -14.57
C ILE A 106 -5.96 4.98 -15.05
N TYR A 107 -6.89 5.74 -14.47
CA TYR A 107 -8.29 5.74 -14.88
C TYR A 107 -8.47 6.06 -16.36
N ASN A 108 -7.77 7.08 -16.86
CA ASN A 108 -7.82 7.49 -18.26
C ASN A 108 -7.15 6.47 -19.19
N SER A 109 -6.04 5.85 -18.77
CA SER A 109 -5.35 4.81 -19.52
C SER A 109 -6.21 3.54 -19.64
N ILE A 110 -6.85 3.12 -18.55
CA ILE A 110 -7.77 1.97 -18.54
C ILE A 110 -8.97 2.24 -19.46
N HIS A 111 -9.56 3.44 -19.42
CA HIS A 111 -10.71 3.76 -20.26
C HIS A 111 -10.41 3.57 -21.76
N LYS A 112 -9.18 3.84 -22.21
CA LYS A 112 -8.79 3.71 -23.62
C LYS A 112 -8.74 2.27 -24.12
N ILE A 113 -8.55 1.31 -23.23
CA ILE A 113 -8.40 -0.11 -23.61
C ILE A 113 -9.67 -0.92 -23.40
N LEU A 114 -10.66 -0.40 -22.68
CA LEU A 114 -11.93 -1.07 -22.41
C LEU A 114 -13.00 -0.66 -23.43
N ASN A 115 -13.85 -1.61 -23.81
CA ASN A 115 -15.09 -1.30 -24.52
C ASN A 115 -16.15 -0.75 -23.54
N GLU A 116 -17.30 -0.30 -24.05
CA GLU A 116 -18.34 0.32 -23.24
C GLU A 116 -18.92 -0.61 -22.15
N GLU A 117 -19.10 -1.90 -22.44
CA GLU A 117 -19.62 -2.85 -21.46
C GLU A 117 -18.63 -3.05 -20.32
N GLN A 118 -17.36 -3.28 -20.67
CA GLN A 118 -16.27 -3.47 -19.72
C GLN A 118 -16.04 -2.20 -18.89
N TRP A 119 -16.11 -1.03 -19.51
CA TRP A 119 -16.02 0.25 -18.82
C TRP A 119 -17.14 0.42 -17.80
N ASN A 120 -18.38 0.09 -18.18
CA ASN A 120 -19.51 0.12 -17.25
C ASN A 120 -19.34 -0.86 -16.08
N LYS A 121 -18.79 -2.05 -16.31
CA LYS A 121 -18.43 -3.01 -15.24
C LYS A 121 -17.36 -2.40 -14.32
N TYR A 122 -16.30 -1.82 -14.87
CA TYR A 122 -15.23 -1.14 -14.12
C TYR A 122 -15.75 0.01 -13.25
N LEU A 123 -16.61 0.86 -13.79
CA LEU A 123 -17.26 1.94 -13.05
C LEU A 123 -18.09 1.42 -11.86
N LYS A 124 -18.86 0.35 -12.07
CA LYS A 124 -19.70 -0.29 -11.04
C LYS A 124 -18.88 -0.95 -9.92
N GLN A 125 -17.65 -1.37 -10.19
CA GLN A 125 -16.76 -1.94 -9.16
C GLN A 125 -16.22 -0.92 -8.16
N GLY A 126 -16.42 0.37 -8.39
CA GLY A 126 -16.03 1.43 -7.45
C GLY A 126 -15.31 2.60 -8.10
N ALA A 127 -14.82 2.45 -9.34
CA ALA A 127 -14.07 3.50 -10.03
C ALA A 127 -14.89 4.79 -10.20
N ALA A 128 -16.21 4.70 -10.40
CA ALA A 128 -17.08 5.87 -10.45
C ALA A 128 -17.09 6.66 -9.12
N ARG A 129 -17.12 5.96 -7.99
CA ARG A 129 -17.07 6.56 -6.65
C ARG A 129 -15.72 7.21 -6.41
N GLU A 130 -14.64 6.54 -6.79
CA GLU A 130 -13.27 7.04 -6.62
C GLU A 130 -13.01 8.28 -7.47
N LYS A 131 -13.44 8.27 -8.74
CA LYS A 131 -13.39 9.43 -9.64
C LYS A 131 -14.13 10.62 -9.04
N LYS A 132 -15.39 10.44 -8.63
CA LYS A 132 -16.18 11.50 -7.96
C LYS A 132 -15.49 12.05 -6.70
N ALA A 133 -14.84 11.17 -5.92
CA ALA A 133 -14.12 11.59 -4.73
C ALA A 133 -12.86 12.41 -5.08
N ARG A 134 -12.12 12.05 -6.14
CA ARG A 134 -10.97 12.83 -6.66
C ARG A 134 -11.43 14.19 -7.17
N ASP A 135 -12.47 14.24 -7.98
CA ASP A 135 -13.01 15.47 -8.56
C ASP A 135 -13.43 16.45 -7.47
N LYS A 136 -14.15 15.96 -6.45
CA LYS A 136 -14.52 16.77 -5.28
C LYS A 136 -13.31 17.31 -4.52
N ARG A 137 -12.22 16.54 -4.42
CA ARG A 137 -10.97 17.03 -3.79
C ARG A 137 -10.30 18.08 -4.66
N GLU A 138 -10.30 17.91 -5.97
CA GLU A 138 -9.76 18.87 -6.93
C GLU A 138 -10.51 20.20 -6.90
N GLU A 139 -11.85 20.17 -6.96
CA GLU A 139 -12.68 21.36 -6.83
C GLU A 139 -12.40 22.13 -5.53
N LYS A 140 -12.24 21.42 -4.41
CA LYS A 140 -11.91 22.04 -3.12
C LYS A 140 -10.54 22.72 -3.12
N ARG A 141 -9.58 22.21 -3.91
CA ARG A 141 -8.25 22.82 -4.05
C ARG A 141 -8.29 24.05 -4.95
N ASN A 142 -9.08 24.02 -6.02
CA ASN A 142 -9.17 25.11 -6.99
C ASN A 142 -10.03 26.29 -6.48
N LYS A 143 -10.86 26.07 -5.46
CA LYS A 143 -11.66 27.13 -4.78
C LYS A 143 -10.89 27.85 -3.65
N LYS A 144 -9.66 27.44 -3.36
CA LYS A 144 -8.77 28.08 -2.37
C LYS A 144 -7.80 29.01 -3.07
#